data_AF-A0A9P5ASQ8-F1
#
_entry.id   AF-A0A9P5ASQ8-F1
#
_cell.length_a   1.000
_cell.length_b   1.000
_cell.length_c   1.000
_cell.angle_alpha   90.00
_cell.angle_beta   90.00
_cell.angle_gamma   90.00
#
_symmetry.space_group_name_H-M   'P 1'
#
loop_
_entity.id
_entity.type
_entity.pdbx_description
1 polymer ?
#
loop_
_entity_poly.entity_id
_entity_poly.type
_entity_poly.pdbx_seq_one_letter_code
_entity_poly.pdbx_strand_id
1 'polypeptide(L)'
;MVERSFRYLSKINATDLPFQQFSIKKEWRAWEIAWLYRLPQIITHATVPARLIEGGCEIDGVVNCTKACESEKYMFETPETLWNCLTIATVAMMTTNGGPDTISNETLDKLETEFNTGPLNEFHRRHALLKYVKCALQSCSDSKFGGCPPGNIMSGEYCNKADPGIDWDMAGPGIIVAYLIQFTIVLFFALCYKTSRTWIRNFTLITLLPFQGPIGAAKTAYNWQKSVHKSRFGVAVGSVLVDLQEAQAVFLATVSAASIITFSGSGGTGLANISSLVSWLTNNLASRGMISAGMYPLLFVQLILQKTNNRWWYTLFLVFINWVLILVISRPQTVDNNSLLEHFKESSGLERCGNSLGPRTFCQTFNQPSQKDIAEERPDYLNRDAENFFEFHSQIHAPMHVIMAFLILDWVISMIKIYIFERDWVSHKANAWVDRLPLRLKTFYTGRYFVLYAEALWILMEALTIAMGAIGAYEFTVFLDVLQGPGTDKESKIYITKWGFGQLVALCVWVPVIIKFVSLMVDGALPGWRKRLGKSVDITQCEETELDGDDIAMEALLPSRPTKRGQGDEMERETLTVRHSWDRTPS
;
A
#
# COMPACT_ATOMS: atom_id res chain seq x y z
N MET A 1 25.03 -36.44 36.56
CA MET A 1 26.15 -36.21 35.62
C MET A 1 25.76 -36.86 34.32
N VAL A 2 25.56 -36.06 33.27
CA VAL A 2 25.16 -36.57 31.95
C VAL A 2 26.41 -36.69 31.08
N GLU A 3 26.57 -37.79 30.38
CA GLU A 3 27.63 -37.91 29.38
C GLU A 3 27.21 -37.19 28.09
N ARG A 4 27.93 -36.13 27.73
CA ARG A 4 27.72 -35.35 26.50
C ARG A 4 28.36 -36.06 25.32
N SER A 5 27.69 -35.98 24.17
CA SER A 5 28.19 -36.49 22.88
C SER A 5 27.92 -35.48 21.77
N PHE A 6 28.60 -35.63 20.64
CA PHE A 6 28.40 -34.80 19.44
C PHE A 6 27.65 -35.54 18.34
N ARG A 7 26.90 -34.77 17.53
CA ARG A 7 26.32 -35.21 16.27
C ARG A 7 26.75 -34.26 15.16
N TYR A 8 27.32 -34.80 14.10
CA TYR A 8 27.79 -34.01 12.95
C TYR A 8 26.67 -33.83 11.92
N LEU A 9 26.58 -32.64 11.36
CA LEU A 9 25.62 -32.25 10.34
C LEU A 9 26.36 -31.57 9.19
N SER A 10 25.94 -31.82 7.96
CA SER A 10 26.52 -31.16 6.79
C SER A 10 26.17 -29.66 6.73
N LYS A 11 24.95 -29.28 7.13
CA LYS A 11 24.46 -27.89 7.15
C LYS A 11 23.44 -27.63 8.26
N ILE A 12 23.23 -26.36 8.60
CA ILE A 12 22.14 -25.92 9.48
C ILE A 12 20.80 -26.17 8.75
N ASN A 13 20.01 -27.12 9.26
CA ASN A 13 18.70 -27.44 8.69
C ASN A 13 17.65 -26.47 9.22
N ALA A 14 17.51 -25.32 8.57
CA ALA A 14 16.42 -24.38 8.76
C ALA A 14 15.33 -24.64 7.71
N THR A 15 14.08 -24.82 8.12
CA THR A 15 12.95 -24.81 7.16
C THR A 15 12.65 -23.38 6.73
N ASP A 16 12.29 -23.17 5.47
CA ASP A 16 11.72 -21.88 5.05
C ASP A 16 10.41 -21.69 5.79
N LEU A 17 10.24 -20.55 6.45
CA LEU A 17 8.96 -20.16 7.02
C LEU A 17 8.29 -19.22 6.02
N PRO A 18 7.15 -19.61 5.42
CA PRO A 18 6.36 -18.68 4.65
C PRO A 18 5.78 -17.64 5.62
N PHE A 19 6.15 -16.38 5.46
CA PHE A 19 5.30 -15.28 5.93
C PHE A 19 4.21 -15.09 4.87
N GLN A 20 3.03 -14.61 5.26
CA GLN A 20 1.93 -14.45 4.30
C GLN A 20 2.32 -13.59 3.08
N GLN A 21 3.25 -12.64 3.26
CA GLN A 21 3.67 -11.69 2.23
C GLN A 21 5.16 -11.76 1.85
N PHE A 22 5.98 -12.48 2.62
CA PHE A 22 7.42 -12.60 2.41
C PHE A 22 7.92 -14.03 2.53
N SER A 23 9.01 -14.35 1.84
CA SER A 23 9.77 -15.58 2.09
C SER A 23 11.12 -15.19 2.68
N ILE A 24 11.33 -15.53 3.97
CA ILE A 24 12.63 -15.42 4.61
C ILE A 24 13.41 -16.69 4.30
N LYS A 25 14.52 -16.53 3.59
CA LYS A 25 15.37 -17.66 3.21
C LYS A 25 16.04 -18.30 4.43
N LYS A 26 16.38 -19.59 4.30
CA LYS A 26 17.08 -20.39 5.33
C LYS A 26 18.33 -19.74 5.89
N GLU A 27 19.08 -18.96 5.09
CA GLU A 27 20.33 -18.35 5.55
C GLU A 27 20.11 -17.32 6.67
N TRP A 28 19.05 -16.50 6.59
CA TRP A 28 18.67 -15.55 7.65
C TRP A 28 18.33 -16.28 8.95
N ARG A 29 17.60 -17.39 8.83
CA ARG A 29 17.21 -18.21 9.97
C ARG A 29 18.40 -18.93 10.60
N ALA A 30 19.40 -19.31 9.81
CA ALA A 30 20.63 -19.91 10.34
C ALA A 30 21.33 -18.96 11.31
N TRP A 31 21.40 -17.66 10.99
CA TRP A 31 21.91 -16.63 11.89
C TRP A 31 21.10 -16.46 13.17
N GLU A 32 19.78 -16.36 13.05
CA GLU A 32 18.89 -16.23 14.21
C GLU A 32 19.04 -17.42 15.16
N ILE A 33 19.06 -18.66 14.64
CA ILE A 33 19.22 -19.86 15.47
C ILE A 33 20.61 -19.91 16.11
N ALA A 34 21.66 -19.58 15.36
CA ALA A 34 23.03 -19.55 15.89
C ALA A 34 23.17 -18.53 17.03
N TRP A 35 22.59 -17.34 16.89
CA TRP A 35 22.66 -16.27 17.89
C TRP A 35 21.77 -16.52 19.10
N LEU A 36 20.49 -16.81 18.91
CA LEU A 36 19.48 -16.70 19.97
C LEU A 36 19.13 -18.04 20.61
N TYR A 37 19.13 -19.11 19.83
CA TYR A 37 18.58 -20.40 20.28
C TYR A 37 19.66 -21.43 20.60
N ARG A 38 20.88 -21.28 20.07
CA ARG A 38 21.90 -22.32 20.17
C ARG A 38 22.38 -22.57 21.61
N LEU A 39 22.78 -21.51 22.29
CA LEU A 39 23.37 -21.59 23.63
C LEU A 39 22.36 -22.12 24.67
N PRO A 40 21.11 -21.61 24.73
CA PRO A 40 20.08 -22.17 25.61
C PRO A 40 19.79 -23.65 25.36
N GLN A 41 19.73 -24.08 24.10
CA GLN A 41 19.46 -25.48 23.76
C GLN A 41 20.52 -26.43 24.35
N ILE A 42 21.80 -26.09 24.28
CA ILE A 42 22.88 -26.93 24.82
C ILE A 42 22.84 -26.98 26.34
N ILE A 43 22.63 -25.82 26.99
CA ILE A 43 22.62 -25.73 28.46
C ILE A 43 21.45 -26.52 29.05
N THR A 44 20.25 -26.38 28.48
CA THR A 44 19.02 -26.94 29.04
C THR A 44 18.78 -28.41 28.68
N HIS A 45 19.25 -28.88 27.53
CA HIS A 45 18.97 -30.24 27.03
C HIS A 45 20.24 -31.10 27.05
N ALA A 46 20.71 -31.45 28.25
CA ALA A 46 21.96 -32.17 28.43
C ALA A 46 22.00 -33.58 27.79
N THR A 47 20.84 -34.22 27.67
CA THR A 47 20.68 -35.58 27.12
C THR A 47 20.66 -35.62 25.59
N VAL A 48 20.55 -34.47 24.92
CA VAL A 48 20.54 -34.39 23.46
C VAL A 48 21.97 -34.14 22.96
N PRO A 49 22.49 -34.94 22.02
CA PRO A 49 23.83 -34.74 21.46
C PRO A 49 24.00 -33.33 20.89
N ALA A 50 25.11 -32.67 21.26
CA ALA A 50 25.47 -31.36 20.78
C ALA A 50 25.79 -31.44 19.27
N ARG A 51 25.11 -30.62 18.47
CA ARG A 51 25.25 -30.69 17.00
C ARG A 51 26.40 -29.81 16.50
N LEU A 52 27.31 -30.34 15.69
CA LEU A 52 28.37 -29.57 15.01
C LEU A 52 28.15 -29.58 13.50
N ILE A 53 28.55 -28.50 12.83
CA ILE A 53 28.43 -28.35 11.37
C ILE A 53 29.78 -28.66 10.73
N GLU A 54 29.83 -29.56 9.76
CA GLU A 54 31.07 -30.00 9.10
C GLU A 54 31.87 -28.84 8.47
N GLY A 55 31.20 -27.87 7.84
CA GLY A 55 31.83 -26.67 7.28
C GLY A 55 31.99 -25.50 8.25
N GLY A 56 31.66 -25.65 9.54
CA GLY A 56 31.82 -24.57 10.51
C GLY A 56 33.25 -24.47 11.03
N CYS A 57 33.75 -23.25 11.25
CA CYS A 57 35.16 -22.96 11.54
C CYS A 57 36.13 -23.14 10.35
N GLU A 58 35.62 -23.16 9.12
CA GLU A 58 36.47 -23.20 7.93
C GLU A 58 37.18 -21.84 7.74
N ILE A 59 38.51 -21.87 7.71
CA ILE A 59 39.36 -20.71 7.43
C ILE A 59 40.32 -21.12 6.31
N ASP A 60 40.32 -20.36 5.21
CA ASP A 60 41.20 -20.60 4.06
C ASP A 60 41.11 -22.06 3.51
N GLY A 61 39.91 -22.66 3.55
CA GLY A 61 39.66 -24.03 3.09
C GLY A 61 39.99 -25.14 4.11
N VAL A 62 40.37 -24.78 5.34
CA VAL A 62 40.75 -25.72 6.40
C VAL A 62 39.90 -25.48 7.65
N VAL A 63 39.29 -26.54 8.18
CA VAL A 63 38.54 -26.48 9.44
C VAL A 63 39.51 -26.30 10.62
N ASN A 64 39.43 -25.16 11.29
CA ASN A 64 40.26 -24.85 12.46
C ASN A 64 39.47 -24.04 13.48
N CYS A 65 38.75 -24.73 14.36
CA CYS A 65 37.95 -24.09 15.40
C CYS A 65 38.80 -23.38 16.46
N THR A 66 40.06 -23.78 16.66
CA THR A 66 40.98 -23.05 17.55
C THR A 66 41.16 -21.61 17.07
N LYS A 67 41.57 -21.43 15.81
CA LYS A 67 41.81 -20.11 15.21
C LYS A 67 40.51 -19.35 14.98
N ALA A 68 39.43 -20.03 14.56
CA ALA A 68 38.15 -19.41 14.26
C ALA A 68 37.52 -18.76 15.50
N CYS A 69 37.52 -19.47 16.63
CA CYS A 69 36.87 -19.00 17.85
C CYS A 69 37.74 -18.04 18.68
N GLU A 70 39.05 -17.99 18.40
CA GLU A 70 39.96 -17.05 19.03
C GLU A 70 39.85 -15.63 18.46
N SER A 71 39.43 -15.48 17.20
CA SER A 71 39.28 -14.19 16.51
C SER A 71 37.82 -13.77 16.40
N GLU A 72 37.49 -12.54 16.81
CA GLU A 72 36.13 -11.99 16.63
C GLU A 72 35.75 -11.92 15.15
N LYS A 73 36.72 -11.59 14.27
CA LYS A 73 36.50 -11.49 12.82
C LYS A 73 36.00 -12.80 12.21
N TYR A 74 36.63 -13.93 12.58
CA TYR A 74 36.30 -15.25 12.02
C TYR A 74 35.07 -15.86 12.71
N MET A 75 34.94 -15.68 14.02
CA MET A 75 33.83 -16.23 14.81
C MET A 75 32.46 -15.75 14.30
N PHE A 76 32.36 -14.48 13.91
CA PHE A 76 31.10 -13.85 13.47
C PHE A 76 31.00 -13.70 11.94
N GLU A 77 31.81 -14.42 11.17
CA GLU A 77 31.80 -14.34 9.71
C GLU A 77 30.65 -15.15 9.08
N THR A 78 30.39 -16.35 9.60
CA THR A 78 29.33 -17.24 9.11
C THR A 78 28.50 -17.81 10.27
N PRO A 79 27.21 -18.13 10.05
CA PRO A 79 26.37 -18.69 11.11
C PRO A 79 26.87 -20.08 11.54
N GLU A 80 27.48 -20.86 10.65
CA GLU A 80 28.09 -22.16 10.94
C GLU A 80 29.31 -22.06 11.86
N THR A 81 30.17 -21.06 11.65
CA THR A 81 31.34 -20.84 12.52
C THR A 81 30.91 -20.37 13.90
N LEU A 82 29.98 -19.41 13.97
CA LEU A 82 29.38 -18.98 15.24
C LEU A 82 28.77 -20.17 15.98
N TRP A 83 28.01 -21.01 15.27
CA TRP A 83 27.37 -22.20 15.81
C TRP A 83 28.39 -23.16 16.43
N ASN A 84 29.46 -23.51 15.71
CA ASN A 84 30.47 -24.44 16.20
C ASN A 84 31.23 -23.86 17.39
N CYS A 85 31.64 -22.58 17.33
CA CYS A 85 32.33 -21.91 18.42
C CYS A 85 31.50 -21.88 19.71
N LEU A 86 30.22 -21.54 19.63
CA LEU A 86 29.32 -21.57 20.78
C LEU A 86 29.11 -22.98 21.30
N THR A 87 28.96 -23.95 20.39
CA THR A 87 28.76 -25.36 20.77
C THR A 87 29.93 -25.91 21.57
N ILE A 88 31.14 -25.78 21.02
CA ILE A 88 32.35 -26.33 21.63
C ILE A 88 32.65 -25.62 22.95
N ALA A 89 32.52 -24.29 22.99
CA ALA A 89 32.75 -23.52 24.21
C ALA A 89 31.77 -23.87 25.33
N THR A 90 30.50 -24.09 25.00
CA THR A 90 29.47 -24.46 25.97
C THR A 90 29.71 -25.87 26.49
N VAL A 91 29.97 -26.85 25.62
CA VAL A 91 30.27 -28.22 26.04
C VAL A 91 31.53 -28.24 26.90
N ALA A 92 32.60 -27.55 26.49
CA ALA A 92 33.82 -27.41 27.29
C ALA A 92 33.53 -26.85 28.69
N MET A 93 32.72 -25.81 28.81
CA MET A 93 32.33 -25.24 30.09
C MET A 93 31.50 -26.21 30.95
N MET A 94 30.65 -27.03 30.33
CA MET A 94 29.76 -27.97 31.04
C MET A 94 30.46 -29.28 31.44
N THR A 95 31.52 -29.69 30.74
CA THR A 95 32.20 -30.98 30.97
C THR A 95 33.60 -30.87 31.56
N THR A 96 34.20 -29.68 31.54
CA THR A 96 35.56 -29.45 32.06
C THR A 96 35.55 -28.41 33.17
N ASN A 97 36.65 -28.27 33.92
CA ASN A 97 36.86 -27.24 34.95
C ASN A 97 35.74 -27.16 36.03
N GLY A 98 35.25 -28.32 36.48
CA GLY A 98 34.22 -28.40 37.52
C GLY A 98 32.77 -28.31 37.01
N GLY A 99 32.55 -28.47 35.69
CA GLY A 99 31.23 -28.58 35.10
C GLY A 99 30.44 -29.82 35.58
N PRO A 100 29.10 -29.81 35.47
CA PRO A 100 28.22 -30.87 36.02
C PRO A 100 28.16 -32.17 35.19
N ASP A 101 28.70 -32.14 33.97
CA ASP A 101 28.59 -33.20 32.96
C ASP A 101 29.94 -33.86 32.66
N THR A 102 29.92 -34.99 31.95
CA THR A 102 31.13 -35.71 31.49
C THR A 102 31.17 -35.84 29.98
N ILE A 103 32.33 -36.20 29.44
CA ILE A 103 32.52 -36.51 28.02
C ILE A 103 33.54 -37.64 27.90
N SER A 104 33.30 -38.60 27.00
CA SER A 104 34.21 -39.73 26.76
C SER A 104 35.45 -39.31 25.99
N ASN A 105 36.57 -39.99 26.26
CA ASN A 105 37.84 -39.76 25.56
C ASN A 105 37.73 -39.98 24.05
N GLU A 106 36.97 -40.99 23.61
CA GLU A 106 36.75 -41.23 22.17
C GLU A 106 36.07 -40.03 21.49
N THR A 107 35.13 -39.38 22.18
CA THR A 107 34.45 -38.19 21.68
C THR A 107 35.39 -36.98 21.61
N LEU A 108 36.31 -36.86 22.57
CA LEU A 108 37.35 -35.82 22.59
C LEU A 108 38.33 -35.97 21.44
N ASP A 109 38.85 -37.19 21.22
CA ASP A 109 39.82 -37.47 20.15
C ASP A 109 39.22 -37.19 18.77
N LYS A 110 37.95 -37.57 18.55
CA LYS A 110 37.22 -37.26 17.32
C LYS A 110 37.07 -35.75 17.11
N LEU A 111 36.69 -35.01 18.15
CA LEU A 111 36.54 -33.56 18.09
C LEU A 111 37.85 -32.85 17.78
N GLU A 112 38.96 -33.30 18.38
CA GLU A 112 40.29 -32.73 18.13
C GLU A 112 40.75 -33.00 16.69
N THR A 113 40.55 -34.23 16.21
CA THR A 113 40.99 -34.64 14.87
C THR A 113 40.18 -33.96 13.76
N GLU A 114 38.84 -33.86 13.90
CA GLU A 114 37.97 -33.34 12.85
C GLU A 114 37.87 -31.81 12.84
N PHE A 115 37.91 -31.16 14.01
CA PHE A 115 37.67 -29.71 14.13
C PHE A 115 38.90 -28.91 14.58
N ASN A 116 40.02 -29.58 14.85
CA ASN A 116 41.28 -28.96 15.30
C ASN A 116 41.05 -27.98 16.46
N THR A 117 40.39 -28.47 17.51
CA THR A 117 39.99 -27.70 18.69
C THR A 117 41.09 -27.59 19.75
N GLY A 118 42.11 -28.44 19.64
CA GLY A 118 43.08 -28.70 20.70
C GLY A 118 42.41 -29.32 21.94
N PRO A 119 43.12 -29.36 23.08
CA PRO A 119 42.57 -29.91 24.31
C PRO A 119 41.32 -29.15 24.78
N LEU A 120 40.19 -29.85 24.90
CA LEU A 120 38.90 -29.22 25.23
C LEU A 120 38.92 -28.49 26.59
N ASN A 121 39.71 -28.99 27.55
CA ASN A 121 39.90 -28.35 28.86
C ASN A 121 40.54 -26.96 28.77
N GLU A 122 41.30 -26.68 27.71
CA GLU A 122 41.90 -25.37 27.44
C GLU A 122 41.05 -24.48 26.53
N PHE A 123 39.97 -25.01 25.94
CA PHE A 123 39.14 -24.28 24.97
C PHE A 123 38.49 -23.02 25.57
N HIS A 124 38.26 -22.99 26.89
CA HIS A 124 37.80 -21.79 27.61
C HIS A 124 38.73 -20.56 27.42
N ARG A 125 40.04 -20.77 27.22
CA ARG A 125 41.04 -19.71 26.96
C ARG A 125 40.82 -18.99 25.64
N ARG A 126 40.00 -19.54 24.74
CA ARG A 126 39.61 -18.87 23.49
C ARG A 126 38.58 -17.75 23.73
N HIS A 127 38.00 -17.68 24.93
CA HIS A 127 37.05 -16.63 25.32
C HIS A 127 35.83 -16.48 24.38
N ALA A 128 35.44 -17.55 23.66
CA ALA A 128 34.36 -17.50 22.67
C ALA A 128 33.02 -17.05 23.29
N LEU A 129 32.65 -17.58 24.45
CA LEU A 129 31.43 -17.15 25.17
C LEU A 129 31.51 -15.69 25.61
N LEU A 130 32.68 -15.21 26.05
CA LEU A 130 32.86 -13.81 26.42
C LEU A 130 32.73 -12.87 25.22
N LYS A 131 33.28 -13.24 24.05
CA LYS A 131 33.13 -12.48 22.80
C LYS A 131 31.66 -12.42 22.38
N TYR A 132 30.97 -13.55 22.41
CA TYR A 132 29.53 -13.62 22.14
C TYR A 132 28.73 -12.65 23.04
N VAL A 133 28.95 -12.70 24.36
CA VAL A 133 28.27 -11.81 25.30
C VAL A 133 28.61 -10.34 25.04
N LYS A 134 29.88 -10.01 24.76
CA LYS A 134 30.31 -8.64 24.45
C LYS A 134 29.66 -8.09 23.17
N CYS A 135 29.59 -8.91 22.12
CA CYS A 135 28.93 -8.56 20.86
C CYS A 135 27.41 -8.38 21.06
N ALA A 136 26.75 -9.32 21.75
CA ALA A 136 25.32 -9.23 22.04
C ALA A 136 24.97 -8.02 22.93
N LEU A 137 25.83 -7.66 23.88
CA LEU A 137 25.68 -6.44 24.67
C LEU A 137 25.85 -5.18 23.83
N GLN A 138 26.82 -5.15 22.91
CA GLN A 138 27.00 -4.00 22.02
C GLN A 138 25.80 -3.82 21.09
N SER A 139 25.35 -4.92 20.45
CA SER A 139 24.17 -4.94 19.57
C SER A 139 22.90 -4.47 20.28
N CYS A 140 22.85 -4.65 21.60
CA CYS A 140 21.78 -4.22 22.47
C CYS A 140 21.89 -2.76 22.94
N SER A 141 23.11 -2.26 23.14
CA SER A 141 23.37 -0.90 23.59
C SER A 141 23.40 0.12 22.45
N ASP A 142 23.57 -0.34 21.20
CA ASP A 142 23.59 0.51 20.04
C ASP A 142 22.19 1.09 19.78
N SER A 143 22.12 2.41 19.70
CA SER A 143 20.88 3.16 19.49
C SER A 143 20.11 2.72 18.23
N LYS A 144 20.79 2.14 17.23
CA LYS A 144 20.18 1.69 15.97
C LYS A 144 19.23 0.51 16.12
N PHE A 145 19.32 -0.24 17.22
CA PHE A 145 18.55 -1.47 17.44
C PHE A 145 17.59 -1.37 18.62
N GLY A 146 17.49 -0.20 19.26
CA GLY A 146 16.75 0.00 20.51
C GLY A 146 17.43 -0.61 21.73
N GLY A 147 16.90 -0.36 22.93
CA GLY A 147 17.45 -0.89 24.19
C GLY A 147 17.01 -2.34 24.51
N CYS A 148 17.66 -2.97 25.48
CA CYS A 148 17.28 -4.31 25.96
C CYS A 148 16.25 -4.32 27.09
N PRO A 149 15.43 -5.38 27.19
CA PRO A 149 14.75 -5.69 28.44
C PRO A 149 15.77 -5.98 29.56
N PRO A 150 15.44 -5.67 30.83
CA PRO A 150 16.26 -6.05 31.96
C PRO A 150 16.17 -7.58 32.19
N GLY A 151 17.20 -8.32 31.77
CA GLY A 151 17.30 -9.77 32.01
C GLY A 151 17.64 -10.57 30.75
N ASN A 152 18.45 -11.62 30.94
CA ASN A 152 18.91 -12.65 29.99
C ASN A 152 19.13 -12.22 28.53
N ILE A 153 20.41 -11.99 28.19
CA ILE A 153 20.93 -11.84 26.81
C ILE A 153 20.72 -13.10 25.95
N MET A 154 20.32 -14.22 26.58
CA MET A 154 20.22 -15.56 25.99
C MET A 154 18.79 -16.13 26.05
N SER A 155 17.76 -15.29 25.96
CA SER A 155 16.36 -15.75 25.91
C SER A 155 15.66 -15.24 24.66
N GLY A 156 14.52 -15.85 24.31
CA GLY A 156 13.68 -15.33 23.22
C GLY A 156 13.16 -13.91 23.49
N GLU A 157 13.26 -13.42 24.72
CA GLU A 157 12.89 -12.04 25.08
C GLU A 157 13.91 -11.00 24.58
N TYR A 158 15.11 -11.42 24.15
CA TYR A 158 16.15 -10.53 23.63
C TYR A 158 15.66 -9.62 22.48
N CYS A 159 14.74 -10.15 21.65
CA CYS A 159 14.13 -9.44 20.54
C CYS A 159 12.85 -8.65 20.90
N ASN A 160 12.30 -8.76 22.11
CA ASN A 160 11.00 -8.13 22.47
C ASN A 160 11.01 -6.60 22.39
N LYS A 161 12.19 -5.97 22.48
CA LYS A 161 12.37 -4.52 22.37
C LYS A 161 13.28 -4.12 21.20
N ALA A 162 13.34 -4.97 20.16
CA ALA A 162 14.03 -4.59 18.93
C ALA A 162 13.30 -3.40 18.30
N ASP A 163 14.06 -2.35 17.97
CA ASP A 163 13.49 -1.15 17.35
C ASP A 163 13.05 -1.48 15.91
N PRO A 164 11.77 -1.19 15.53
CA PRO A 164 11.34 -1.25 14.14
C PRO A 164 12.14 -0.33 13.21
N GLY A 165 12.89 0.65 13.73
CA GLY A 165 13.81 1.48 12.94
C GLY A 165 13.12 2.08 11.72
N ILE A 166 12.07 2.89 11.94
CA ILE A 166 11.29 3.49 10.85
C ILE A 166 12.18 4.51 10.11
N ASP A 167 12.26 4.36 8.79
CA ASP A 167 12.96 5.30 7.94
C ASP A 167 12.10 6.55 7.70
N TRP A 168 12.53 7.67 8.27
CA TRP A 168 11.84 8.95 8.23
C TRP A 168 11.76 9.57 6.83
N ASP A 169 12.61 9.16 5.89
CA ASP A 169 12.58 9.64 4.51
C ASP A 169 11.50 8.93 3.69
N MET A 170 11.09 7.73 4.09
CA MET A 170 10.14 6.91 3.35
C MET A 170 8.77 6.79 4.04
N ALA A 171 8.76 6.60 5.35
CA ALA A 171 7.56 6.45 6.17
C ALA A 171 7.47 7.51 7.27
N GLY A 172 8.11 8.66 7.07
CA GLY A 172 8.08 9.76 8.03
C GLY A 172 6.80 10.59 8.02
N PRO A 173 6.65 11.49 9.02
CA PRO A 173 5.45 12.26 9.27
C PRO A 173 5.09 13.17 8.10
N GLY A 174 6.08 13.67 7.33
CA GLY A 174 5.79 14.51 6.18
C GLY A 174 5.05 13.82 5.05
N ILE A 175 5.44 12.58 4.71
CA ILE A 175 4.77 11.80 3.67
C ILE A 175 3.35 11.46 4.12
N ILE A 176 3.18 11.07 5.39
CA ILE A 176 1.87 10.81 6.00
C ILE A 176 0.97 12.05 5.96
N VAL A 177 1.50 13.21 6.38
CA VAL A 177 0.74 14.47 6.35
C VAL A 177 0.41 14.87 4.92
N ALA A 178 1.30 14.64 3.94
CA ALA A 178 1.02 14.88 2.53
C ALA A 178 -0.17 14.03 2.04
N TYR A 179 -0.24 12.75 2.42
CA TYR A 179 -1.42 11.91 2.13
C TYR A 179 -2.69 12.41 2.85
N LEU A 180 -2.63 12.76 4.14
CA LEU A 180 -3.78 13.30 4.86
C LEU A 180 -4.32 14.60 4.23
N ILE A 181 -3.42 15.48 3.79
CA ILE A 181 -3.78 16.69 3.03
C ILE A 181 -4.39 16.30 1.67
N GLN A 182 -3.85 15.31 0.97
CA GLN A 182 -4.42 14.79 -0.27
C GLN A 182 -5.87 14.36 -0.06
N PHE A 183 -6.16 13.53 0.95
CA PHE A 183 -7.53 13.10 1.28
C PHE A 183 -8.45 14.30 1.52
N THR A 184 -7.99 15.27 2.30
CA THR A 184 -8.76 16.46 2.65
C THR A 184 -9.09 17.29 1.41
N ILE A 185 -8.09 17.54 0.56
CA ILE A 185 -8.22 18.32 -0.67
C ILE A 185 -9.15 17.60 -1.67
N VAL A 186 -9.03 16.28 -1.80
CA VAL A 186 -9.92 15.47 -2.66
C VAL A 186 -11.35 15.56 -2.21
N LEU A 187 -11.62 15.33 -0.93
CA LEU A 187 -12.98 15.38 -0.40
C LEU A 187 -13.58 16.77 -0.60
N PHE A 188 -12.79 17.82 -0.36
CA PHE A 188 -13.22 19.21 -0.59
C PHE A 188 -13.57 19.48 -2.06
N PHE A 189 -12.66 19.19 -3.01
CA PHE A 189 -12.91 19.47 -4.43
C PHE A 189 -13.94 18.54 -5.04
N ALA A 190 -14.00 17.27 -4.63
CA ALA A 190 -15.04 16.34 -5.04
C ALA A 190 -16.43 16.79 -4.57
N LEU A 191 -16.55 17.25 -3.32
CA LEU A 191 -17.79 17.81 -2.79
C LEU A 191 -18.20 19.06 -3.56
N CYS A 192 -17.28 19.99 -3.79
CA CYS A 192 -17.52 21.20 -4.58
C CYS A 192 -17.98 20.85 -6.00
N TYR A 193 -17.32 19.88 -6.64
CA TYR A 193 -17.61 19.47 -8.00
C TYR A 193 -18.98 18.79 -8.12
N LYS A 194 -19.26 17.80 -7.26
CA LYS A 194 -20.57 17.14 -7.19
C LYS A 194 -21.68 18.11 -6.87
N THR A 195 -21.44 19.06 -5.97
CA THR A 195 -22.39 20.15 -5.70
C THR A 195 -22.68 20.95 -6.95
N SER A 196 -21.63 21.34 -7.69
CA SER A 196 -21.75 22.13 -8.92
C SER A 196 -22.33 21.37 -10.12
N ARG A 197 -22.45 20.03 -10.07
CA ARG A 197 -22.86 19.17 -11.19
C ARG A 197 -24.17 18.40 -10.99
N THR A 198 -24.43 17.89 -9.78
CA THR A 198 -25.54 16.95 -9.56
C THR A 198 -26.35 17.24 -8.30
N TRP A 199 -25.72 17.64 -7.18
CA TRP A 199 -26.46 17.73 -5.92
C TRP A 199 -27.44 18.89 -5.89
N ILE A 200 -27.12 20.04 -6.51
CA ILE A 200 -28.04 21.19 -6.56
C ILE A 200 -29.35 20.79 -7.26
N ARG A 201 -29.26 20.04 -8.37
CA ARG A 201 -30.43 19.46 -9.03
C ARG A 201 -31.25 18.58 -8.08
N ASN A 202 -30.62 17.63 -7.40
CA ASN A 202 -31.31 16.67 -6.55
C ASN A 202 -31.95 17.33 -5.31
N PHE A 203 -31.24 18.24 -4.64
CA PHE A 203 -31.78 18.99 -3.51
C PHE A 203 -32.94 19.87 -3.94
N THR A 204 -32.82 20.58 -5.05
CA THR A 204 -33.88 21.46 -5.55
C THR A 204 -35.11 20.66 -5.97
N LEU A 205 -34.92 19.48 -6.58
CA LEU A 205 -36.00 18.54 -6.89
C LEU A 205 -36.74 18.09 -5.63
N ILE A 206 -36.02 17.62 -4.59
CA ILE A 206 -36.62 17.12 -3.34
C ILE A 206 -37.37 18.25 -2.61
N THR A 207 -36.77 19.44 -2.54
CA THR A 207 -37.34 20.57 -1.81
C THR A 207 -38.55 21.19 -2.54
N LEU A 208 -38.54 21.25 -3.87
CA LEU A 208 -39.61 21.89 -4.66
C LEU A 208 -40.71 20.92 -5.12
N LEU A 209 -40.48 19.60 -5.09
CA LEU A 209 -41.49 18.59 -5.42
C LEU A 209 -42.85 18.83 -4.72
N PRO A 210 -42.90 19.06 -3.39
CA PRO A 210 -44.16 19.25 -2.69
C PRO A 210 -44.87 20.58 -3.01
N PHE A 211 -44.17 21.57 -3.56
CA PHE A 211 -44.72 22.92 -3.77
C PHE A 211 -45.03 23.25 -5.23
N GLN A 212 -44.24 22.76 -6.19
CA GLN A 212 -44.33 23.14 -7.61
C GLN A 212 -44.75 21.99 -8.54
N GLY A 213 -44.99 20.79 -7.98
CA GLY A 213 -45.25 19.58 -8.74
C GLY A 213 -44.01 19.08 -9.51
N PRO A 214 -44.09 17.89 -10.12
CA PRO A 214 -42.92 17.21 -10.70
C PRO A 214 -42.29 17.98 -11.88
N ILE A 215 -43.11 18.59 -12.73
CA ILE A 215 -42.66 19.30 -13.94
C ILE A 215 -42.02 20.65 -13.57
N GLY A 216 -42.64 21.41 -12.66
CA GLY A 216 -42.14 22.70 -12.20
C GLY A 216 -40.82 22.57 -11.43
N ALA A 217 -40.76 21.59 -10.51
CA ALA A 217 -39.56 21.29 -9.73
C ALA A 217 -38.39 20.86 -10.64
N ALA A 218 -38.63 19.99 -11.63
CA ALA A 218 -37.59 19.54 -12.55
C ALA A 218 -37.03 20.67 -13.42
N LYS A 219 -37.89 21.53 -13.96
CA LYS A 219 -37.46 22.68 -14.77
C LYS A 219 -36.61 23.66 -13.95
N THR A 220 -37.04 23.98 -12.73
CA THR A 220 -36.30 24.89 -11.84
C THR A 220 -34.96 24.29 -11.43
N ALA A 221 -34.94 23.01 -11.04
CA ALA A 221 -33.72 22.29 -10.67
C ALA A 221 -32.69 22.25 -11.80
N TYR A 222 -33.13 22.00 -13.04
CA TYR A 222 -32.26 22.00 -14.22
C TYR A 222 -31.65 23.39 -14.47
N ASN A 223 -32.47 24.46 -14.42
CA ASN A 223 -31.99 25.82 -14.63
C ASN A 223 -30.95 26.25 -13.59
N TRP A 224 -31.19 25.95 -12.31
CA TRP A 224 -30.26 26.24 -11.22
C TRP A 224 -28.94 25.47 -11.39
N GLN A 225 -29.04 24.18 -11.73
CA GLN A 225 -27.90 23.33 -12.00
C GLN A 225 -27.05 23.87 -13.17
N LYS A 226 -27.69 24.26 -14.28
CA LYS A 226 -27.03 24.86 -15.45
C LYS A 226 -26.35 26.19 -15.10
N SER A 227 -27.01 27.02 -14.29
CA SER A 227 -26.44 28.30 -13.84
C SER A 227 -25.19 28.12 -12.98
N VAL A 228 -25.22 27.18 -12.03
CA VAL A 228 -24.06 26.93 -11.16
C VAL A 228 -22.94 26.25 -11.91
N HIS A 229 -23.26 25.29 -12.78
CA HIS A 229 -22.26 24.63 -13.62
C HIS A 229 -21.49 25.63 -14.50
N LYS A 230 -22.19 26.59 -15.13
CA LYS A 230 -21.60 27.63 -15.98
C LYS A 230 -20.97 28.79 -15.19
N SER A 231 -21.17 28.85 -13.88
CA SER A 231 -20.58 29.90 -13.04
C SER A 231 -19.04 29.80 -13.01
N ARG A 232 -18.37 30.89 -12.59
CA ARG A 232 -16.92 30.88 -12.38
C ARG A 232 -16.48 29.75 -11.45
N PHE A 233 -17.27 29.48 -10.42
CA PHE A 233 -17.02 28.40 -9.47
C PHE A 233 -17.08 27.01 -10.12
N GLY A 234 -18.16 26.70 -10.85
CA GLY A 234 -18.33 25.40 -11.51
C GLY A 234 -17.21 25.10 -12.51
N VAL A 235 -16.81 26.10 -13.29
CA VAL A 235 -15.71 25.97 -14.25
C VAL A 235 -14.36 25.85 -13.55
N ALA A 236 -14.10 26.65 -12.51
CA ALA A 236 -12.85 26.61 -11.76
C ALA A 236 -12.64 25.27 -11.06
N VAL A 237 -13.67 24.75 -10.38
CA VAL A 237 -13.61 23.45 -9.70
C VAL A 237 -13.41 22.32 -10.70
N GLY A 238 -14.11 22.34 -11.84
CA GLY A 238 -13.94 21.32 -12.88
C GLY A 238 -12.52 21.28 -13.45
N SER A 239 -11.92 22.46 -13.70
CA SER A 239 -10.51 22.53 -14.13
C SER A 239 -9.56 21.98 -13.08
N VAL A 240 -9.71 22.43 -11.83
CA VAL A 240 -8.80 22.08 -10.74
C VAL A 240 -8.87 20.60 -10.37
N LEU A 241 -10.04 19.97 -10.52
CA LEU A 241 -10.20 18.54 -10.27
C LEU A 241 -9.33 17.69 -11.23
N VAL A 242 -9.14 18.13 -12.47
CA VAL A 242 -8.24 17.47 -13.44
C VAL A 242 -6.78 17.68 -13.03
N ASP A 243 -6.39 18.91 -12.66
CA ASP A 243 -5.01 19.17 -12.20
C ASP A 243 -4.69 18.40 -10.91
N LEU A 244 -5.68 18.25 -10.02
CA LEU A 244 -5.57 17.46 -8.81
C LEU A 244 -5.35 15.97 -9.15
N GLN A 245 -6.08 15.43 -10.13
CA GLN A 245 -5.89 14.06 -10.61
C GLN A 245 -4.47 13.84 -11.13
N GLU A 246 -3.96 14.77 -11.94
CA GLU A 246 -2.60 14.71 -12.47
C GLU A 246 -1.55 14.76 -11.36
N ALA A 247 -1.66 15.72 -10.44
CA ALA A 247 -0.73 15.89 -9.32
C ALA A 247 -0.69 14.64 -8.43
N GLN A 248 -1.85 14.05 -8.14
CA GLN A 248 -1.95 12.83 -7.34
C GLN A 248 -1.34 11.62 -8.03
N ALA A 249 -1.61 11.46 -9.32
CA ALA A 249 -1.08 10.35 -10.07
C ALA A 249 0.44 10.39 -10.16
N VAL A 250 1.03 11.57 -10.33
CA VAL A 250 2.49 11.75 -10.37
C VAL A 250 3.09 11.56 -8.97
N PHE A 251 2.46 12.11 -7.93
CA PHE A 251 2.91 11.93 -6.54
C PHE A 251 2.95 10.47 -6.14
N LEU A 252 1.83 9.75 -6.33
CA LEU A 252 1.72 8.34 -5.98
C LEU A 252 2.69 7.48 -6.82
N ALA A 253 2.85 7.78 -8.11
CA ALA A 253 3.78 7.05 -8.97
C ALA A 253 5.24 7.25 -8.52
N THR A 254 5.58 8.46 -8.05
CA THR A 254 6.93 8.79 -7.55
C THR A 254 7.24 8.03 -6.27
N VAL A 255 6.31 8.04 -5.30
CA VAL A 255 6.46 7.27 -4.05
C VAL A 255 6.52 5.77 -4.32
N SER A 256 5.70 5.29 -5.26
CA SER A 256 5.69 3.88 -5.69
C SER A 256 7.01 3.47 -6.34
N ALA A 257 7.52 4.25 -7.28
CA ALA A 257 8.81 4.01 -7.93
C ALA A 257 9.95 4.02 -6.91
N ALA A 258 9.99 5.00 -6.00
CA ALA A 258 10.98 5.05 -4.93
C ALA A 258 10.94 3.77 -4.07
N SER A 259 9.75 3.35 -3.62
CA SER A 259 9.57 2.12 -2.85
C SER A 259 10.01 0.87 -3.61
N ILE A 260 9.75 0.77 -4.92
CA ILE A 260 10.19 -0.37 -5.73
C ILE A 260 11.70 -0.41 -5.80
N ILE A 261 12.35 0.73 -6.06
CA ILE A 261 13.81 0.80 -6.17
C ILE A 261 14.47 0.44 -4.83
N THR A 262 13.94 0.95 -3.72
CA THR A 262 14.46 0.68 -2.36
C THR A 262 14.31 -0.78 -1.96
N PHE A 263 13.18 -1.43 -2.24
CA PHE A 263 12.91 -2.80 -1.76
C PHE A 263 13.09 -3.92 -2.78
N SER A 264 13.21 -3.61 -4.07
CA SER A 264 13.37 -4.60 -5.14
C SER A 264 14.73 -4.51 -5.84
N GLY A 265 15.48 -3.43 -5.67
CA GLY A 265 16.79 -3.23 -6.29
C GLY A 265 17.94 -3.81 -5.46
N SER A 266 18.99 -4.28 -6.12
CA SER A 266 20.27 -4.66 -5.50
C SER A 266 21.11 -3.46 -5.02
N GLY A 267 20.61 -2.23 -5.21
CA GLY A 267 21.38 -0.98 -5.17
C GLY A 267 21.08 -0.02 -4.02
N GLY A 268 20.35 -0.44 -2.97
CA GLY A 268 20.46 0.26 -1.68
C GLY A 268 19.91 1.68 -1.56
N THR A 269 19.33 2.29 -2.60
CA THR A 269 18.93 3.71 -2.51
C THR A 269 17.80 3.86 -1.48
N GLY A 270 18.09 4.56 -0.38
CA GLY A 270 17.14 4.75 0.73
C GLY A 270 17.16 3.67 1.81
N LEU A 271 18.15 2.76 1.83
CA LEU A 271 18.33 1.77 2.90
C LEU A 271 19.27 2.26 4.03
N ALA A 272 19.84 3.47 3.93
CA ALA A 272 20.88 3.94 4.84
C ALA A 272 20.48 3.96 6.33
N ASN A 273 19.21 4.18 6.65
CA ASN A 273 18.70 4.13 8.02
C ASN A 273 18.11 2.76 8.42
N ILE A 274 18.03 1.81 7.49
CA ILE A 274 17.51 0.47 7.74
C ILE A 274 18.67 -0.41 8.24
N SER A 275 18.66 -0.69 9.55
CA SER A 275 19.77 -1.31 10.28
C SER A 275 19.58 -2.82 10.55
N SER A 276 18.35 -3.32 10.46
CA SER A 276 17.95 -4.67 10.86
C SER A 276 16.90 -5.28 9.91
N LEU A 277 16.75 -6.61 9.95
CA LEU A 277 15.73 -7.31 9.17
C LEU A 277 14.30 -6.89 9.58
N VAL A 278 14.05 -6.71 10.89
CA VAL A 278 12.76 -6.18 11.38
C VAL A 278 12.49 -4.81 10.76
N SER A 279 13.50 -3.93 10.77
CA SER A 279 13.35 -2.59 10.20
C SER A 279 13.06 -2.63 8.70
N TRP A 280 13.73 -3.51 7.97
CA TRP A 280 13.44 -3.71 6.56
C TRP A 280 11.99 -4.16 6.33
N LEU A 281 11.52 -5.16 7.08
CA LEU A 281 10.16 -5.71 6.98
C LEU A 281 9.10 -4.65 7.33
N THR A 282 9.27 -3.95 8.45
CA THR A 282 8.35 -2.90 8.91
C THR A 282 8.25 -1.77 7.90
N ASN A 283 9.37 -1.27 7.39
CA ASN A 283 9.39 -0.19 6.41
C ASN A 283 8.75 -0.62 5.09
N ASN A 284 9.03 -1.84 4.62
CA ASN A 284 8.42 -2.39 3.41
C ASN A 284 6.90 -2.49 3.54
N LEU A 285 6.41 -3.08 4.64
CA LEU A 285 4.97 -3.19 4.94
C LEU A 285 4.29 -1.83 5.06
N ALA A 286 4.91 -0.89 5.78
CA ALA A 286 4.40 0.47 5.90
C ALA A 286 4.28 1.14 4.53
N SER A 287 5.32 1.06 3.70
CA SER A 287 5.31 1.62 2.34
C SER A 287 4.20 1.02 1.47
N ARG A 288 4.06 -0.32 1.47
CA ARG A 288 2.97 -1.03 0.77
C ARG A 288 1.59 -0.53 1.20
N GLY A 289 1.37 -0.42 2.51
CA GLY A 289 0.12 0.06 3.08
C GLY A 289 -0.20 1.50 2.69
N MET A 290 0.77 2.41 2.86
CA MET A 290 0.60 3.83 2.52
C MET A 290 0.28 4.04 1.05
N ILE A 291 1.00 3.37 0.14
CA ILE A 291 0.79 3.49 -1.31
C ILE A 291 -0.60 2.93 -1.69
N SER A 292 -0.99 1.79 -1.11
CA SER A 292 -2.31 1.19 -1.33
C SER A 292 -3.43 2.12 -0.85
N ALA A 293 -3.30 2.71 0.35
CA ALA A 293 -4.24 3.70 0.87
C ALA A 293 -4.29 4.96 0.00
N GLY A 294 -3.14 5.44 -0.49
CA GLY A 294 -3.02 6.59 -1.38
C GLY A 294 -3.68 6.44 -2.75
N MET A 295 -4.01 5.21 -3.17
CA MET A 295 -4.69 4.92 -4.43
C MET A 295 -6.19 5.28 -4.42
N TYR A 296 -6.86 5.16 -3.27
CA TYR A 296 -8.30 5.41 -3.17
C TYR A 296 -8.73 6.85 -3.50
N PRO A 297 -8.05 7.91 -3.04
CA PRO A 297 -8.37 9.27 -3.47
C PRO A 297 -8.22 9.46 -4.99
N LEU A 298 -7.21 8.83 -5.60
CA LEU A 298 -6.97 8.87 -7.05
C LEU A 298 -8.09 8.16 -7.83
N LEU A 299 -8.53 6.99 -7.36
CA LEU A 299 -9.65 6.25 -7.93
C LEU A 299 -10.97 7.01 -7.78
N PHE A 300 -11.18 7.65 -6.64
CA PHE A 300 -12.39 8.41 -6.36
C PHE A 300 -12.56 9.60 -7.31
N VAL A 301 -11.51 10.39 -7.53
CA VAL A 301 -11.55 11.48 -8.49
C VAL A 301 -11.75 10.96 -9.92
N GLN A 302 -11.12 9.84 -10.31
CA GLN A 302 -11.33 9.23 -11.62
C GLN A 302 -12.79 8.76 -11.83
N LEU A 303 -13.43 8.17 -10.81
CA LEU A 303 -14.85 7.79 -10.85
C LEU A 303 -15.73 9.03 -11.10
N ILE A 304 -15.46 10.14 -10.41
CA ILE A 304 -16.20 11.39 -10.58
C ILE A 304 -16.03 11.96 -11.99
N LEU A 305 -14.81 11.94 -12.53
CA LEU A 305 -14.52 12.42 -13.88
C LEU A 305 -15.25 11.58 -14.94
N GLN A 306 -15.17 10.25 -14.86
CA GLN A 306 -15.87 9.37 -15.81
C GLN A 306 -17.40 9.48 -15.70
N LYS A 307 -17.95 9.54 -14.48
CA LYS A 307 -19.40 9.72 -14.27
C LYS A 307 -19.92 11.04 -14.87
N THR A 308 -19.09 12.08 -14.90
CA THR A 308 -19.46 13.39 -15.49
C THR A 308 -19.06 13.52 -16.96
N ASN A 309 -18.89 12.41 -17.66
CA ASN A 309 -18.52 12.32 -19.08
C ASN A 309 -17.16 12.95 -19.44
N ASN A 310 -16.32 13.29 -18.46
CA ASN A 310 -14.97 13.80 -18.69
C ASN A 310 -13.97 12.63 -18.86
N ARG A 311 -14.15 11.84 -19.93
CA ARG A 311 -13.45 10.55 -20.16
C ARG A 311 -12.13 10.67 -20.92
N TRP A 312 -11.25 11.56 -20.48
CA TRP A 312 -9.93 11.68 -21.11
C TRP A 312 -9.09 10.42 -20.92
N TRP A 313 -8.50 9.92 -22.01
CA TRP A 313 -7.72 8.68 -21.99
C TRP A 313 -6.45 8.80 -21.15
N TYR A 314 -5.80 9.98 -21.15
CA TYR A 314 -4.51 10.14 -20.48
C TYR A 314 -4.64 10.15 -18.95
N THR A 315 -5.73 10.70 -18.39
CA THR A 315 -5.96 10.66 -16.93
C THR A 315 -6.18 9.22 -16.48
N LEU A 316 -6.98 8.45 -17.23
CA LEU A 316 -7.16 7.02 -16.98
C LEU A 316 -5.85 6.25 -17.12
N PHE A 317 -5.01 6.59 -18.11
CA PHE A 317 -3.69 6.00 -18.29
C PHE A 317 -2.76 6.27 -17.11
N LEU A 318 -2.76 7.47 -16.53
CA LEU A 318 -1.99 7.79 -15.33
C LEU A 318 -2.46 6.96 -14.11
N VAL A 319 -3.78 6.78 -13.94
CA VAL A 319 -4.32 5.88 -12.91
C VAL A 319 -3.91 4.44 -13.17
N PHE A 320 -3.93 4.00 -14.43
CA PHE A 320 -3.52 2.66 -14.83
C PHE A 320 -2.05 2.39 -14.52
N ILE A 321 -1.14 3.34 -14.78
CA ILE A 321 0.28 3.22 -14.40
C ILE A 321 0.40 3.02 -12.90
N ASN A 322 -0.27 3.83 -12.09
CA ASN A 322 -0.23 3.69 -10.62
C ASN A 322 -0.75 2.33 -10.17
N TRP A 323 -1.83 1.85 -10.76
CA TRP A 323 -2.36 0.52 -10.50
C TRP A 323 -1.37 -0.60 -10.85
N VAL A 324 -0.64 -0.48 -11.96
CA VAL A 324 0.44 -1.42 -12.33
C VAL A 324 1.59 -1.37 -11.34
N LEU A 325 2.00 -0.19 -10.87
CA LEU A 325 3.05 -0.05 -9.86
C LEU A 325 2.66 -0.74 -8.55
N ILE A 326 1.41 -0.58 -8.11
CA ILE A 326 0.89 -1.27 -6.92
C ILE A 326 0.90 -2.78 -7.12
N LEU A 327 0.49 -3.27 -8.31
CA LEU A 327 0.58 -4.70 -8.64
C LEU A 327 2.00 -5.27 -8.57
N VAL A 328 3.03 -4.45 -8.79
CA VAL A 328 4.44 -4.85 -8.63
C VAL A 328 4.81 -4.89 -7.15
N ILE A 329 4.43 -3.86 -6.39
CA ILE A 329 4.72 -3.71 -4.96
C ILE A 329 4.04 -4.79 -4.12
N SER A 330 2.79 -5.13 -4.43
CA SER A 330 1.99 -6.14 -3.71
C SER A 330 2.43 -7.59 -3.99
N ARG A 331 3.43 -7.82 -4.86
CA ARG A 331 3.92 -9.19 -5.08
C ARG A 331 4.63 -9.71 -3.84
N PRO A 332 4.49 -11.02 -3.53
CA PRO A 332 5.33 -11.67 -2.55
C PRO A 332 6.81 -11.43 -2.91
N GLN A 333 7.56 -10.84 -1.99
CA GLN A 333 8.98 -10.58 -2.17
C GLN A 333 9.80 -11.63 -1.42
N THR A 334 10.84 -12.12 -2.08
CA THR A 334 11.89 -12.92 -1.45
C THR A 334 12.98 -11.98 -0.98
N VAL A 335 13.35 -12.05 0.30
CA VAL A 335 14.44 -11.22 0.82
C VAL A 335 15.75 -11.64 0.13
N ASP A 336 16.39 -10.71 -0.58
CA ASP A 336 17.69 -10.98 -1.19
C ASP A 336 18.78 -11.00 -0.12
N ASN A 337 19.24 -12.20 0.22
CA ASN A 337 20.12 -12.42 1.34
C ASN A 337 21.49 -11.75 1.16
N ASN A 338 22.07 -11.79 -0.04
CA ASN A 338 23.46 -11.36 -0.21
C ASN A 338 23.60 -9.84 -0.20
N SER A 339 22.77 -9.13 -0.97
CA SER A 339 22.80 -7.67 -1.03
C SER A 339 22.36 -7.03 0.30
N LEU A 340 21.35 -7.59 0.97
CA LEU A 340 20.87 -7.05 2.24
C LEU A 340 21.87 -7.30 3.39
N LEU A 341 22.52 -8.46 3.41
CA LEU A 341 23.55 -8.78 4.41
C LEU A 341 24.78 -7.88 4.25
N GLU A 342 25.21 -7.63 3.01
CA GLU A 342 26.30 -6.70 2.71
C GLU A 342 25.95 -5.28 3.14
N HIS A 343 24.74 -4.81 2.81
CA HIS A 343 24.22 -3.51 3.26
C HIS A 343 24.21 -3.37 4.79
N PHE A 344 23.73 -4.38 5.52
CA PHE A 344 23.79 -4.33 6.99
C PHE A 344 25.22 -4.36 7.50
N LYS A 345 26.12 -5.12 6.87
CA LYS A 345 27.51 -5.18 7.31
C LYS A 345 28.18 -3.80 7.20
N GLU A 346 27.88 -3.06 6.14
CA GLU A 346 28.37 -1.69 5.94
C GLU A 346 27.70 -0.67 6.89
N SER A 347 26.38 -0.77 7.08
CA SER A 347 25.60 0.22 7.84
C SER A 347 25.55 -0.03 9.36
N SER A 348 25.65 -1.29 9.79
CA SER A 348 25.40 -1.74 11.16
C SER A 348 26.43 -2.73 11.72
N GLY A 349 27.60 -2.82 11.10
CA GLY A 349 28.74 -3.57 11.64
C GLY A 349 29.17 -3.10 13.04
N LEU A 350 29.49 -4.04 13.91
CA LEU A 350 29.82 -3.79 15.32
C LEU A 350 31.26 -4.17 15.63
N GLU A 351 32.00 -3.27 16.29
CA GLU A 351 33.42 -3.45 16.59
C GLU A 351 33.70 -4.72 17.42
N ARG A 352 32.95 -4.97 18.52
CA ARG A 352 33.12 -6.17 19.37
C ARG A 352 32.61 -7.45 18.71
N CYS A 353 32.04 -7.34 17.52
CA CYS A 353 31.66 -8.46 16.68
C CYS A 353 32.65 -8.60 15.51
N GLY A 354 33.86 -8.01 15.59
CA GLY A 354 34.85 -8.06 14.52
C GLY A 354 34.45 -7.29 13.26
N ASN A 355 33.66 -6.21 13.41
CA ASN A 355 32.99 -5.47 12.33
C ASN A 355 32.00 -6.33 11.51
N SER A 356 31.47 -7.40 12.13
CA SER A 356 30.36 -8.19 11.61
C SER A 356 29.04 -7.81 12.30
N LEU A 357 27.97 -8.48 11.89
CA LEU A 357 26.60 -8.22 12.35
C LEU A 357 26.34 -8.79 13.73
N GLY A 358 25.52 -8.06 14.51
CA GLY A 358 25.06 -8.48 15.82
C GLY A 358 23.75 -9.27 15.78
N PRO A 359 23.37 -9.92 16.90
CA PRO A 359 22.14 -10.70 17.00
C PRO A 359 20.86 -9.89 16.71
N ARG A 360 20.80 -8.59 17.05
CA ARG A 360 19.59 -7.79 16.81
C ARG A 360 19.30 -7.52 15.35
N THR A 361 20.31 -7.57 14.48
CA THR A 361 20.11 -7.48 13.03
C THR A 361 19.21 -8.61 12.51
N PHE A 362 19.26 -9.78 13.16
CA PHE A 362 18.58 -11.00 12.74
C PHE A 362 17.29 -11.31 13.51
N CYS A 363 16.89 -10.44 14.45
CA CYS A 363 15.58 -10.58 15.09
C CYS A 363 14.48 -10.58 14.02
N GLN A 364 13.48 -11.45 14.17
CA GLN A 364 12.36 -11.57 13.22
C GLN A 364 11.00 -11.23 13.84
N THR A 365 10.90 -11.16 15.18
CA THR A 365 9.61 -11.08 15.89
C THR A 365 9.52 -9.87 16.82
N PHE A 366 8.36 -9.23 16.86
CA PHE A 366 7.89 -8.48 18.03
C PHE A 366 7.14 -9.43 18.96
N ASN A 367 7.60 -9.53 20.22
CA ASN A 367 6.97 -10.28 21.30
C ASN A 367 6.90 -11.82 21.12
N GLN A 368 7.18 -12.55 22.20
CA GLN A 368 6.86 -13.97 22.29
C GLN A 368 5.33 -14.19 22.35
N PRO A 369 4.84 -15.38 21.96
CA PRO A 369 3.50 -15.83 22.34
C PRO A 369 3.35 -15.74 23.86
N SER A 370 2.15 -15.36 24.30
CA SER A 370 1.80 -15.43 25.70
C SER A 370 1.97 -16.87 26.20
N GLN A 371 2.41 -17.05 27.43
CA GLN A 371 2.64 -18.38 28.04
C GLN A 371 1.37 -19.26 28.09
N LYS A 372 0.19 -18.70 27.76
CA LYS A 372 -1.07 -19.42 27.57
C LYS A 372 -1.11 -20.27 26.29
N ASP A 373 -0.33 -19.94 25.27
CA ASP A 373 -0.38 -20.59 23.95
C ASP A 373 0.51 -21.84 23.84
N ILE A 374 1.25 -22.18 24.90
CA ILE A 374 2.09 -23.40 24.97
C ILE A 374 1.25 -24.61 25.44
N ALA A 375 0.07 -24.37 26.03
CA ALA A 375 -0.78 -25.43 26.60
C ALA A 375 -1.75 -26.07 25.59
N GLU A 376 -1.99 -25.45 24.43
CA GLU A 376 -2.79 -26.03 23.35
C GLU A 376 -1.91 -26.22 22.11
N GLU A 377 -1.58 -27.47 21.78
CA GLU A 377 -1.02 -27.86 20.47
C GLU A 377 -2.05 -27.58 19.35
N ARG A 378 -2.26 -26.31 19.00
CA ARG A 378 -2.85 -25.93 17.71
C ARG A 378 -1.75 -25.38 16.82
N PRO A 379 -1.51 -25.96 15.64
CA PRO A 379 -0.44 -25.55 14.72
C PRO A 379 -0.78 -24.29 13.92
N ASP A 380 -1.80 -23.53 14.32
CA ASP A 380 -2.47 -22.56 13.46
C ASP A 380 -2.31 -21.13 14.00
N TYR A 381 -1.52 -20.35 13.23
CA TYR A 381 -1.47 -18.88 13.19
C TYR A 381 -0.86 -18.17 14.41
N LEU A 382 0.43 -18.39 14.64
CA LEU A 382 1.28 -17.39 15.29
C LEU A 382 1.32 -16.14 14.38
N ASN A 383 0.58 -15.10 14.74
CA ASN A 383 0.68 -13.77 14.13
C ASN A 383 2.05 -13.18 14.51
N ARG A 384 3.07 -13.58 13.75
CA ARG A 384 4.51 -13.33 13.92
C ARG A 384 5.01 -12.13 13.12
N ASP A 385 4.09 -11.37 12.55
CA ASP A 385 4.41 -10.33 11.60
C ASP A 385 4.96 -9.09 12.32
N ALA A 386 5.91 -8.40 11.67
CA ALA A 386 6.26 -7.04 12.03
C ALA A 386 4.97 -6.21 12.17
N GLU A 387 4.90 -5.28 13.13
CA GLU A 387 3.68 -4.51 13.39
C GLU A 387 3.17 -3.89 12.07
N ASN A 388 2.06 -4.43 11.58
CA ASN A 388 1.49 -4.02 10.32
C ASN A 388 0.67 -2.76 10.58
N PHE A 389 1.33 -1.61 10.53
CA PHE A 389 0.69 -0.31 10.78
C PHE A 389 -0.49 0.00 9.82
N PHE A 390 -0.58 -0.74 8.72
CA PHE A 390 -1.63 -0.62 7.70
C PHE A 390 -2.28 -1.98 7.45
N GLU A 391 -2.90 -2.55 8.49
CA GLU A 391 -3.47 -3.90 8.48
C GLU A 391 -4.40 -4.18 7.30
N PHE A 392 -5.31 -3.26 6.99
CA PHE A 392 -6.27 -3.43 5.91
C PHE A 392 -5.62 -3.20 4.55
N HIS A 393 -4.90 -2.08 4.40
CA HIS A 393 -4.40 -1.64 3.10
C HIS A 393 -3.21 -2.44 2.59
N SER A 394 -2.41 -3.05 3.47
CA SER A 394 -1.30 -3.93 3.07
C SER A 394 -1.75 -5.36 2.75
N GLN A 395 -2.94 -5.79 3.17
CA GLN A 395 -3.43 -7.16 2.95
C GLN A 395 -4.56 -7.25 1.91
N ILE A 396 -5.44 -6.24 1.85
CA ILE A 396 -6.66 -6.29 1.04
C ILE A 396 -6.56 -5.34 -0.15
N HIS A 397 -6.16 -5.88 -1.31
CA HIS A 397 -6.08 -5.14 -2.57
C HIS A 397 -7.29 -5.34 -3.51
N ALA A 398 -8.17 -6.30 -3.20
CA ALA A 398 -9.31 -6.66 -4.06
C ALA A 398 -10.23 -5.48 -4.43
N PRO A 399 -10.61 -4.57 -3.50
CA PRO A 399 -11.45 -3.42 -3.84
C PRO A 399 -10.85 -2.55 -4.93
N MET A 400 -9.55 -2.27 -4.84
CA MET A 400 -8.82 -1.48 -5.83
C MET A 400 -8.89 -2.11 -7.23
N HIS A 401 -8.70 -3.43 -7.34
CA HIS A 401 -8.81 -4.14 -8.63
C HIS A 401 -10.22 -4.10 -9.20
N VAL A 402 -11.25 -4.24 -8.37
CA VAL A 402 -12.66 -4.17 -8.79
C VAL A 402 -12.98 -2.79 -9.35
N ILE A 403 -12.59 -1.73 -8.64
CA ILE A 403 -12.82 -0.35 -9.08
C ILE A 403 -12.06 -0.06 -10.37
N MET A 404 -10.80 -0.50 -10.49
CA MET A 404 -10.01 -0.29 -11.70
C MET A 404 -10.59 -1.03 -12.90
N ALA A 405 -11.01 -2.28 -12.73
CA ALA A 405 -11.66 -3.05 -13.78
C ALA A 405 -12.96 -2.37 -14.26
N PHE A 406 -13.73 -1.82 -13.32
CA PHE A 406 -14.92 -1.02 -13.63
C PHE A 406 -14.61 0.23 -14.46
N LEU A 407 -13.59 1.02 -14.06
CA LEU A 407 -13.17 2.23 -14.79
C LEU A 407 -12.67 1.93 -16.21
N ILE A 408 -11.95 0.82 -16.39
CA ILE A 408 -11.48 0.37 -17.71
C ILE A 408 -12.67 -0.04 -18.58
N LEU A 409 -13.60 -0.82 -18.02
CA LEU A 409 -14.78 -1.31 -18.73
C LEU A 409 -15.71 -0.16 -19.15
N ASP A 410 -15.94 0.84 -18.28
CA ASP A 410 -16.71 2.05 -18.64
C ASP A 410 -16.06 2.80 -19.82
N TRP A 411 -14.74 2.99 -19.76
CA TRP A 411 -14.01 3.68 -20.82
C TRP A 411 -14.07 2.92 -22.15
N VAL A 412 -13.84 1.60 -22.12
CA VAL A 412 -13.92 0.74 -23.31
C VAL A 412 -15.32 0.78 -23.92
N ILE A 413 -16.37 0.66 -23.10
CA ILE A 413 -17.77 0.73 -23.58
C ILE A 413 -18.05 2.09 -24.22
N SER A 414 -17.61 3.18 -23.58
CA SER A 414 -17.82 4.53 -24.09
C SER A 414 -17.10 4.75 -25.43
N MET A 415 -15.85 4.30 -25.54
CA MET A 415 -15.09 4.38 -26.80
C MET A 415 -15.70 3.53 -27.92
N ILE A 416 -16.18 2.33 -27.60
CA ILE A 416 -16.89 1.48 -28.56
C ILE A 416 -18.17 2.17 -29.05
N LYS A 417 -18.94 2.80 -28.15
CA LYS A 417 -20.15 3.55 -28.53
C LYS A 417 -19.82 4.68 -29.51
N ILE A 418 -18.84 5.52 -29.18
CA ILE A 418 -18.40 6.62 -30.04
C ILE A 418 -17.97 6.06 -31.42
N TYR A 419 -17.10 5.06 -31.44
CA TYR A 419 -16.58 4.48 -32.68
C TYR A 419 -17.65 3.82 -33.57
N ILE A 420 -18.66 3.18 -32.96
CA ILE A 420 -19.74 2.49 -33.67
C ILE A 420 -20.82 3.46 -34.15
N PHE A 421 -21.22 4.42 -33.32
CA PHE A 421 -22.39 5.27 -33.57
C PHE A 421 -22.08 6.59 -34.28
N GLU A 422 -20.87 7.17 -34.14
CA GLU A 422 -20.50 8.39 -34.88
C GLU A 422 -19.98 8.11 -36.30
N ARG A 423 -19.61 6.87 -36.62
CA ARG A 423 -19.10 6.53 -37.95
C ARG A 423 -20.26 6.07 -38.85
N ASP A 424 -20.76 6.97 -39.71
CA ASP A 424 -21.98 6.82 -40.53
C ASP A 424 -22.17 5.44 -41.19
N TRP A 425 -21.11 4.84 -41.74
CA TRP A 425 -21.18 3.51 -42.35
C TRP A 425 -21.52 2.43 -41.30
N VAL A 426 -20.85 2.46 -40.15
CA VAL A 426 -20.97 1.43 -39.10
C VAL A 426 -22.28 1.59 -38.35
N SER A 427 -22.74 2.84 -38.15
CA SER A 427 -24.02 3.20 -37.53
C SER A 427 -25.19 2.47 -38.18
N HIS A 428 -25.32 2.49 -39.51
CA HIS A 428 -26.42 1.80 -40.20
C HIS A 428 -26.42 0.28 -40.00
N LYS A 429 -25.24 -0.33 -39.99
CA LYS A 429 -25.09 -1.77 -39.78
C LYS A 429 -25.31 -2.14 -38.31
N ALA A 430 -24.78 -1.34 -37.38
CA ALA A 430 -24.95 -1.52 -35.94
C ALA A 430 -26.42 -1.38 -35.52
N ASN A 431 -27.14 -0.37 -36.03
CA ASN A 431 -28.57 -0.22 -35.82
C ASN A 431 -29.35 -1.44 -36.34
N ALA A 432 -28.98 -1.96 -37.52
CA ALA A 432 -29.57 -3.19 -38.05
C ALA A 432 -29.26 -4.46 -37.21
N TRP A 433 -28.11 -4.49 -36.51
CA TRP A 433 -27.76 -5.56 -35.56
C TRP A 433 -28.46 -5.41 -34.21
N VAL A 434 -28.59 -4.19 -33.70
CA VAL A 434 -29.36 -3.87 -32.49
C VAL A 434 -30.84 -4.18 -32.67
N ASP A 435 -31.37 -3.98 -33.88
CA ASP A 435 -32.74 -4.39 -34.24
C ASP A 435 -32.92 -5.91 -34.37
N ARG A 436 -31.83 -6.67 -34.56
CA ARG A 436 -31.84 -8.14 -34.54
C ARG A 436 -31.68 -8.76 -33.14
N LEU A 437 -31.38 -7.95 -32.11
CA LEU A 437 -31.33 -8.47 -30.75
C LEU A 437 -32.72 -8.92 -30.29
N PRO A 438 -32.83 -10.02 -29.52
CA PRO A 438 -34.11 -10.48 -29.01
C PRO A 438 -34.77 -9.37 -28.19
N LEU A 439 -36.09 -9.18 -28.37
CA LEU A 439 -36.87 -8.09 -27.78
C LEU A 439 -36.58 -7.89 -26.28
N ARG A 440 -36.38 -8.98 -25.53
CA ARG A 440 -36.01 -8.96 -24.10
C ARG A 440 -34.70 -8.24 -23.79
N LEU A 441 -33.66 -8.40 -24.60
CA LEU A 441 -32.37 -7.70 -24.42
C LEU A 441 -32.49 -6.23 -24.80
N LYS A 442 -33.29 -5.91 -25.84
CA LYS A 442 -33.58 -4.54 -26.24
C LYS A 442 -34.33 -3.79 -25.13
N THR A 443 -35.39 -4.40 -24.57
CA THR A 443 -36.15 -3.84 -23.43
C THR A 443 -35.33 -3.79 -22.14
N PHE A 444 -34.36 -4.69 -21.96
CA PHE A 444 -33.45 -4.62 -20.81
C PHE A 444 -32.52 -3.42 -20.92
N TYR A 445 -31.88 -3.20 -22.08
CA TYR A 445 -30.89 -2.13 -22.29
C TYR A 445 -31.48 -0.72 -22.26
N THR A 446 -32.70 -0.52 -22.77
CA THR A 446 -33.44 0.76 -22.68
C THR A 446 -34.42 0.80 -21.50
N GLY A 447 -34.47 -0.26 -20.70
CA GLY A 447 -35.38 -0.36 -19.59
C GLY A 447 -34.98 0.54 -18.43
N ARG A 448 -35.97 1.16 -17.79
CA ARG A 448 -35.83 1.90 -16.52
C ARG A 448 -34.99 1.15 -15.47
N TYR A 449 -35.11 -0.18 -15.44
CA TYR A 449 -34.35 -1.04 -14.51
C TYR A 449 -32.84 -1.06 -14.78
N PHE A 450 -32.40 -1.00 -16.03
CA PHE A 450 -30.97 -0.99 -16.37
C PHE A 450 -30.32 0.34 -16.00
N VAL A 451 -31.02 1.46 -16.22
CA VAL A 451 -30.56 2.79 -15.78
C VAL A 451 -30.42 2.85 -14.27
N LEU A 452 -31.42 2.36 -13.52
CA LEU A 452 -31.37 2.29 -12.07
C LEU A 452 -30.22 1.39 -11.57
N TYR A 453 -30.01 0.25 -12.23
CA TYR A 453 -28.91 -0.66 -11.88
C TYR A 453 -27.55 -0.03 -12.13
N ALA A 454 -27.37 0.65 -13.27
CA ALA A 454 -26.13 1.35 -13.59
C ALA A 454 -25.82 2.47 -12.58
N GLU A 455 -26.81 3.28 -12.23
CA GLU A 455 -26.66 4.31 -11.18
C GLU A 455 -26.34 3.71 -9.81
N ALA A 456 -27.01 2.62 -9.43
CA ALA A 456 -26.72 1.92 -8.18
C ALA A 456 -25.28 1.40 -8.14
N LEU A 457 -24.78 0.87 -9.26
CA LEU A 457 -23.41 0.38 -9.37
C LEU A 457 -22.38 1.51 -9.26
N TRP A 458 -22.64 2.67 -9.88
CA TRP A 458 -21.81 3.87 -9.68
C TRP A 458 -21.76 4.31 -8.22
N ILE A 459 -22.92 4.39 -7.56
CA ILE A 459 -23.01 4.76 -6.14
C ILE A 459 -22.25 3.74 -5.28
N LEU A 460 -22.34 2.45 -5.60
CA LEU A 460 -21.61 1.40 -4.89
C LEU A 460 -20.09 1.57 -5.02
N MET A 461 -19.57 1.86 -6.23
CA MET A 461 -18.13 2.08 -6.43
C MET A 461 -17.63 3.35 -5.73
N GLU A 462 -18.43 4.41 -5.73
CA GLU A 462 -18.13 5.64 -4.98
C GLU A 462 -18.16 5.40 -3.46
N ALA A 463 -19.15 4.66 -2.95
CA ALA A 463 -19.23 4.33 -1.54
C ALA A 463 -18.06 3.45 -1.09
N LEU A 464 -17.69 2.46 -1.93
CA LEU A 464 -16.54 1.59 -1.68
C LEU A 464 -15.23 2.38 -1.64
N THR A 465 -15.00 3.30 -2.59
CA THR A 465 -13.80 4.16 -2.60
C THR A 465 -13.74 5.08 -1.38
N ILE A 466 -14.86 5.68 -0.97
CA ILE A 466 -14.93 6.52 0.22
C ILE A 466 -14.67 5.69 1.50
N ALA A 467 -15.28 4.51 1.62
CA ALA A 467 -15.11 3.65 2.79
C ALA A 467 -13.66 3.20 2.94
N MET A 468 -13.04 2.71 1.87
CA MET A 468 -11.63 2.32 1.88
C MET A 468 -10.71 3.52 2.13
N GLY A 469 -10.99 4.67 1.50
CA GLY A 469 -10.25 5.91 1.76
C GLY A 469 -10.34 6.38 3.22
N ALA A 470 -11.49 6.24 3.86
CA ALA A 470 -11.67 6.58 5.27
C ALA A 470 -10.90 5.64 6.20
N ILE A 471 -10.88 4.33 5.90
CA ILE A 471 -10.04 3.36 6.61
C ILE A 471 -8.56 3.73 6.44
N GLY A 472 -8.13 4.11 5.23
CA GLY A 472 -6.75 4.51 4.97
C GLY A 472 -6.36 5.77 5.74
N ALA A 473 -7.23 6.78 5.76
CA ALA A 473 -7.02 7.98 6.57
C ALA A 473 -6.91 7.67 8.07
N TYR A 474 -7.74 6.74 8.58
CA TYR A 474 -7.65 6.27 9.97
C TYR A 474 -6.30 5.58 10.24
N GLU A 475 -5.85 4.67 9.39
CA GLU A 475 -4.54 4.02 9.53
C GLU A 475 -3.38 5.03 9.50
N PHE A 476 -3.43 6.03 8.62
CA PHE A 476 -2.46 7.12 8.62
C PHE A 476 -2.42 7.89 9.94
N THR A 477 -3.58 8.15 10.57
CA THR A 477 -3.63 8.84 11.88
C THR A 477 -3.06 7.98 13.00
N VAL A 478 -3.39 6.68 13.03
CA VAL A 478 -2.84 5.74 14.02
C VAL A 478 -1.32 5.64 13.86
N PHE A 479 -0.83 5.51 12.63
CA PHE A 479 0.61 5.45 12.38
C PHE A 479 1.33 6.75 12.76
N LEU A 480 0.71 7.91 12.52
CA LEU A 480 1.24 9.20 12.94
C LEU A 480 1.35 9.30 14.47
N ASP A 481 0.38 8.76 15.21
CA ASP A 481 0.41 8.72 16.68
C ASP A 481 1.55 7.82 17.21
N VAL A 482 1.79 6.67 16.56
CA VAL A 482 2.92 5.79 16.88
C VAL A 482 4.26 6.52 16.69
N LEU A 483 4.41 7.26 15.59
CA LEU A 483 5.62 8.05 15.31
C LEU A 483 5.85 9.18 16.33
N GLN A 484 4.80 9.63 17.03
CA GLN A 484 4.89 10.65 18.08
C GLN A 484 5.28 10.09 19.45
N GLY A 485 5.26 8.76 19.63
CA GLY A 485 5.80 8.04 20.80
C GLY A 485 4.88 8.00 22.04
N PRO A 486 4.76 6.85 22.74
CA PRO A 486 4.01 6.72 23.99
C PRO A 486 4.92 7.09 25.18
N GLY A 487 5.05 8.37 25.49
CA GLY A 487 5.94 8.78 26.59
C GLY A 487 6.18 10.25 26.75
N THR A 488 5.29 11.09 26.22
CA THR A 488 5.29 12.49 26.61
C THR A 488 4.12 12.67 27.56
N ASP A 489 4.45 12.88 28.84
CA ASP A 489 3.58 13.62 29.73
C ASP A 489 2.98 14.80 28.95
N LYS A 490 1.73 15.13 29.26
CA LYS A 490 0.87 16.15 28.61
C LYS A 490 1.51 17.55 28.40
N GLU A 491 2.79 17.73 28.70
CA GLU A 491 3.55 18.98 28.60
C GLU A 491 4.71 18.97 27.60
N SER A 492 5.13 17.84 27.02
CA SER A 492 6.14 17.85 25.95
C SER A 492 5.57 17.28 24.66
N LYS A 493 4.69 18.04 24.00
CA LYS A 493 4.43 17.86 22.57
C LYS A 493 5.78 17.65 21.87
N ILE A 494 6.09 16.44 21.42
CA ILE A 494 7.14 16.24 20.43
C ILE A 494 6.66 17.06 19.25
N TYR A 495 7.24 18.24 19.16
CA TYR A 495 6.80 19.24 18.23
C TYR A 495 6.99 18.65 16.82
N ILE A 496 5.96 18.85 16.00
CA ILE A 496 6.02 18.85 14.53
C ILE A 496 6.97 19.99 14.06
N THR A 497 8.10 20.25 14.73
CA THR A 497 9.01 21.38 14.47
C THR A 497 10.21 20.98 13.63
N LYS A 498 10.57 19.70 13.52
CA LYS A 498 11.69 19.28 12.67
C LYS A 498 11.16 18.52 11.46
N TRP A 499 10.64 19.28 10.50
CA TRP A 499 10.32 18.75 9.19
C TRP A 499 11.62 18.44 8.44
N GLY A 500 11.72 17.22 7.91
CA GLY A 500 12.78 16.86 6.97
C GLY A 500 12.63 17.61 5.64
N PHE A 501 13.71 17.69 4.86
CA PHE A 501 13.68 18.34 3.55
C PHE A 501 12.66 17.65 2.61
N GLY A 502 12.70 16.31 2.52
CA GLY A 502 11.75 15.55 1.70
C GLY A 502 10.28 15.74 2.12
N GLN A 503 10.05 16.00 3.41
CA GLN A 503 8.73 16.23 4.00
C GLN A 503 8.12 17.57 3.55
N LEU A 504 8.94 18.63 3.51
CA LEU A 504 8.53 19.94 2.97
C LEU A 504 8.28 19.89 1.46
N VAL A 505 9.12 19.15 0.73
CA VAL A 505 8.96 18.97 -0.72
C VAL A 505 7.65 18.24 -1.03
N ALA A 506 7.30 17.19 -0.27
CA ALA A 506 6.06 16.45 -0.46
C ALA A 506 4.81 17.33 -0.29
N LEU A 507 4.81 18.26 0.67
CA LEU A 507 3.71 19.22 0.84
C LEU A 507 3.55 20.19 -0.33
N CYS A 508 4.66 20.60 -0.94
CA CYS A 508 4.66 21.58 -2.01
C CYS A 508 3.94 21.08 -3.27
N VAL A 509 3.69 19.77 -3.40
CA VAL A 509 2.93 19.18 -4.51
C VAL A 509 1.50 19.73 -4.58
N TRP A 510 0.89 20.07 -3.45
CA TRP A 510 -0.51 20.54 -3.40
C TRP A 510 -0.66 22.05 -3.61
N VAL A 511 0.40 22.82 -3.39
CA VAL A 511 0.37 24.29 -3.45
C VAL A 511 -0.06 24.82 -4.83
N PRO A 512 0.48 24.33 -5.97
CA PRO A 512 0.06 24.78 -7.29
C PRO A 512 -1.44 24.57 -7.58
N VAL A 513 -2.01 23.47 -7.09
CA VAL A 513 -3.43 23.14 -7.27
C VAL A 513 -4.31 24.17 -6.57
N ILE A 514 -3.98 24.49 -5.32
CA ILE A 514 -4.71 25.48 -4.50
C ILE A 514 -4.57 26.87 -5.10
N ILE A 515 -3.36 27.29 -5.47
CA ILE A 515 -3.11 28.61 -6.08
C ILE A 515 -3.89 28.74 -7.41
N LYS A 516 -3.90 27.69 -8.24
CA LYS A 516 -4.66 27.69 -9.49
C LYS A 516 -6.15 27.89 -9.23
N PHE A 517 -6.72 27.19 -8.25
CA PHE A 517 -8.12 27.37 -7.86
C PHE A 517 -8.43 28.83 -7.49
N VAL A 518 -7.64 29.41 -6.58
CA VAL A 518 -7.81 30.80 -6.15
C VAL A 518 -7.69 31.75 -7.35
N SER A 519 -6.72 31.54 -8.23
CA SER A 519 -6.55 32.37 -9.42
C SER A 519 -7.75 32.33 -10.37
N LEU A 520 -8.33 31.14 -10.60
CA LEU A 520 -9.49 30.98 -11.48
C LEU A 520 -10.76 31.58 -10.87
N MET A 521 -10.86 31.56 -9.53
CA MET A 521 -11.95 32.22 -8.81
C MET A 521 -11.87 33.75 -8.91
N VAL A 522 -10.67 34.32 -8.80
CA VAL A 522 -10.43 35.78 -8.85
C VAL A 522 -10.51 36.32 -10.29
N ASP A 523 -9.72 35.77 -11.20
CA ASP A 523 -9.58 36.28 -12.58
C ASP A 523 -10.70 35.79 -13.53
N GLY A 524 -11.36 34.69 -13.18
CA GLY A 524 -12.25 33.95 -14.08
C GLY A 524 -11.49 32.98 -15.02
N ALA A 525 -12.15 31.90 -15.41
CA ALA A 525 -11.52 30.81 -16.17
C ALA A 525 -11.05 31.21 -17.57
N LEU A 526 -11.87 31.96 -18.32
CA LEU A 526 -11.56 32.40 -19.69
C LEU A 526 -10.34 33.33 -19.76
N PRO A 527 -10.26 34.42 -18.95
CA PRO A 527 -9.06 35.26 -18.90
C PRO A 527 -7.82 34.48 -18.48
N GLY A 528 -7.96 33.57 -17.51
CA GLY A 528 -6.88 32.71 -17.05
C GLY A 528 -6.34 31.78 -18.15
N TRP A 529 -7.21 31.13 -18.91
CA TRP A 529 -6.81 30.25 -20.02
C TRP A 529 -6.25 31.02 -21.21
N ARG A 530 -6.80 32.20 -21.53
CA ARG A 530 -6.27 33.08 -22.58
C ARG A 530 -4.83 33.54 -22.28
N LYS A 531 -4.50 33.78 -21.00
CA LYS A 531 -3.12 34.07 -20.57
C LYS A 531 -2.17 32.88 -20.81
N ARG A 532 -2.66 31.63 -20.74
CA ARG A 532 -1.85 30.40 -20.89
C ARG A 532 -1.68 29.95 -22.34
N LEU A 533 -2.75 29.98 -23.13
CA LEU A 533 -2.77 29.50 -24.52
C LEU A 533 -2.21 30.51 -25.52
N GLY A 534 -1.97 31.75 -25.08
CA GLY A 534 -1.48 32.83 -25.92
C GLY A 534 -2.58 33.45 -26.79
N LYS A 535 -2.26 34.59 -27.44
CA LYS A 535 -3.21 35.38 -28.23
C LYS A 535 -3.65 34.72 -29.54
N SER A 536 -3.03 33.60 -29.92
CA SER A 536 -3.27 32.88 -31.17
C SER A 536 -4.41 31.86 -31.10
N VAL A 537 -4.96 31.59 -29.91
CA VAL A 537 -6.05 30.63 -29.72
C VAL A 537 -7.29 31.38 -29.24
N ASP A 538 -8.32 31.42 -30.09
CA ASP A 538 -9.64 31.92 -29.70
C ASP A 538 -10.38 30.84 -28.91
N ILE A 539 -10.74 31.18 -27.67
CA ILE A 539 -11.49 30.32 -26.76
C ILE A 539 -12.94 30.80 -26.79
N THR A 540 -13.80 30.07 -27.48
CA THR A 540 -15.25 30.32 -27.50
C THR A 540 -15.96 29.30 -26.62
N GLN A 541 -16.98 29.75 -25.89
CA GLN A 541 -17.85 28.86 -25.12
C GLN A 541 -18.94 28.35 -26.07
N CYS A 542 -18.95 27.06 -26.39
CA CYS A 542 -20.03 26.49 -27.19
C CYS A 542 -21.36 26.55 -26.44
N GLU A 543 -22.41 27.05 -27.11
CA GLU A 543 -23.79 26.83 -26.66
C GLU A 543 -24.17 25.39 -27.00
N GLU A 544 -24.24 24.52 -25.98
CA GLU A 544 -24.83 23.18 -26.13
C GLU A 544 -26.32 23.32 -26.51
N THR A 545 -26.63 23.00 -27.77
CA THR A 545 -27.99 22.86 -28.32
C THR A 545 -28.53 21.43 -28.28
N GLU A 546 -27.77 20.45 -27.79
CA GLU A 546 -28.21 19.05 -27.68
C GLU A 546 -28.74 18.74 -26.28
N LEU A 547 -29.92 18.10 -26.23
CA LEU A 547 -30.46 17.52 -24.99
C LEU A 547 -29.47 16.49 -24.44
N ASP A 548 -29.13 16.61 -23.17
CA ASP A 548 -28.19 15.74 -22.48
C ASP A 548 -28.80 14.33 -22.34
N GLY A 549 -27.97 13.28 -22.29
CA GLY A 549 -28.45 11.90 -22.10
C GLY A 549 -29.23 11.72 -20.78
N ASP A 550 -28.95 12.57 -19.79
CA ASP A 550 -29.68 12.70 -18.54
C ASP A 550 -31.13 13.22 -18.74
N ASP A 551 -31.37 14.04 -19.76
CA ASP A 551 -32.70 14.56 -20.09
C ASP A 551 -33.60 13.43 -20.61
N ILE A 552 -33.06 12.52 -21.44
CA ILE A 552 -33.76 11.34 -21.95
C ILE A 552 -34.07 10.34 -20.81
N ALA A 553 -33.11 10.14 -19.89
CA ALA A 553 -33.30 9.25 -18.74
C ALA A 553 -34.37 9.77 -17.78
N MET A 554 -34.47 11.09 -17.58
CA MET A 554 -35.50 11.71 -16.75
C MET A 554 -36.87 11.67 -17.42
N GLU A 555 -36.94 11.86 -18.73
CA GLU A 555 -38.17 11.69 -19.52
C GLU A 555 -38.70 10.25 -19.46
N ALA A 556 -37.82 9.25 -19.37
CA ALA A 556 -38.16 7.85 -19.15
C ALA A 556 -38.58 7.50 -17.70
N LEU A 557 -38.24 8.34 -16.71
CA LEU A 557 -38.59 8.15 -15.30
C LEU A 557 -39.94 8.79 -14.91
N LEU A 558 -40.39 9.79 -15.68
CA LEU A 558 -41.71 10.40 -15.53
C LEU A 558 -42.82 9.43 -15.97
N PRO A 559 -43.91 9.27 -15.20
CA PRO A 559 -45.01 8.42 -15.62
C PRO A 559 -45.62 8.95 -16.93
N SER A 560 -45.70 8.06 -17.92
CA SER A 560 -46.30 8.37 -19.23
C SER A 560 -47.74 8.85 -19.04
N ARG A 561 -48.07 9.97 -19.67
CA ARG A 561 -49.43 10.54 -19.69
C ARG A 561 -50.42 9.46 -20.17
N PRO A 562 -51.58 9.25 -19.53
CA PRO A 562 -52.67 8.57 -20.20
C PRO A 562 -53.15 9.50 -21.32
N THR A 563 -52.96 9.09 -22.57
CA THR A 563 -53.59 9.71 -23.73
C THR A 563 -55.10 9.57 -23.56
N LYS A 564 -55.78 10.63 -23.07
CA LYS A 564 -57.23 10.76 -23.26
C LYS A 564 -57.48 11.00 -24.75
N ARG A 565 -57.63 9.92 -25.50
CA ARG A 565 -58.18 9.92 -26.86
C ARG A 565 -59.32 8.91 -26.86
N GLY A 566 -60.56 9.41 -26.81
CA GLY A 566 -61.76 8.58 -26.91
C GLY A 566 -62.86 8.98 -25.94
N GLN A 567 -63.49 10.14 -26.17
CA GLN A 567 -64.94 10.37 -26.03
C GLN A 567 -65.22 11.85 -26.20
N GLY A 568 -66.03 12.18 -27.22
CA GLY A 568 -66.36 13.54 -27.61
C GLY A 568 -65.94 13.78 -29.04
N ASP A 569 -66.80 13.39 -29.97
CA ASP A 569 -67.06 13.99 -31.30
C ASP A 569 -67.52 12.91 -32.29
N GLU A 570 -68.69 12.37 -31.99
CA GLU A 570 -69.57 11.72 -32.97
C GLU A 570 -70.86 12.54 -33.03
N MET A 571 -70.73 13.77 -33.52
CA MET A 571 -71.79 14.53 -34.16
C MET A 571 -71.12 15.65 -34.96
N GLU A 572 -71.61 15.88 -36.18
CA GLU A 572 -71.10 16.85 -37.16
C GLU A 572 -69.84 16.46 -37.94
N ARG A 573 -70.01 15.48 -38.84
CA ARG A 573 -69.35 15.54 -40.14
C ARG A 573 -70.33 15.22 -41.25
N GLU A 574 -71.29 16.11 -41.45
CA GLU A 574 -71.91 16.30 -42.76
C GLU A 574 -71.40 17.60 -43.36
N THR A 575 -71.10 17.53 -44.65
CA THR A 575 -70.79 18.61 -45.60
C THR A 575 -69.33 19.06 -45.78
N LEU A 576 -68.91 18.80 -47.04
CA LEU A 576 -68.02 19.59 -47.89
C LEU A 576 -66.52 19.26 -47.88
N THR A 577 -66.22 18.27 -48.73
CA THR A 577 -64.98 18.18 -49.50
C THR A 577 -64.90 19.24 -50.61
N VAL A 578 -63.68 19.48 -51.10
CA VAL A 578 -63.28 19.89 -52.47
C VAL A 578 -62.80 21.36 -52.69
N ARG A 579 -61.46 21.52 -52.64
CA ARG A 579 -60.55 21.77 -53.81
C ARG A 579 -60.25 23.20 -54.35
N HIS A 580 -58.94 23.42 -54.57
CA HIS A 580 -58.20 24.23 -55.57
C HIS A 580 -58.12 25.78 -55.52
N SER A 581 -56.87 26.25 -55.38
CA SER A 581 -56.13 27.33 -56.08
C SER A 581 -56.88 28.40 -56.90
N TRP A 582 -56.52 29.69 -56.72
CA TRP A 582 -55.70 30.55 -57.61
C TRP A 582 -55.76 32.03 -57.16
N ASP A 583 -54.66 32.74 -57.39
CA ASP A 583 -54.37 34.19 -57.42
C ASP A 583 -55.50 35.23 -57.26
N ARG A 584 -55.23 36.26 -56.43
CA ARG A 584 -54.90 37.65 -56.84
C ARG A 584 -54.90 38.60 -55.64
N THR A 585 -53.86 39.44 -55.58
CA THR A 585 -53.75 40.67 -54.77
C THR A 585 -54.65 41.80 -55.31
N PRO A 586 -55.04 42.77 -54.47
CA PRO A 586 -55.38 44.12 -54.92
C PRO A 586 -54.38 45.18 -54.40
N SER A 587 -54.36 46.30 -55.13
CA SER A 587 -53.61 47.57 -54.99
C SER A 587 -52.13 47.58 -55.34
#